data_AF-A0A1X1WX15-F1
#
_entry.id   AF-A0A1X1WX15-F1
#
_cell.length_a   1.000
_cell.length_b   1.000
_cell.length_c   1.000
_cell.angle_alpha   90.00
_cell.angle_beta   90.00
_cell.angle_gamma   90.00
#
_symmetry.space_group_name_H-M   'P 1'
#
loop_
_entity.id
_entity.type
_entity.pdbx_description
1 polymer ?
#
loop_
_entity_poly.entity_id
_entity_poly.type
_entity_poly.pdbx_seq_one_letter_code
_entity_poly.pdbx_strand_id
1 'polypeptide(L)'
;MTSPFQPGQNPGAPVAAGAASGRGRPVGLPTPPKGWPIGSYPTYAEAQRAVDYLSDQQFPVQQVTIVGVDLMQVERVTGRLSWPKVLGGGVLTGAWLGLFIGLILGFFSPNPWSALITGLIAGVFFGLITSAIPYAMARGTRDFSSTMQLVAGRYDVLCDPQNAEKGRDLLGRLAI
;
A
#
# COMPACT_ATOMS: atom_id res chain seq x y z
N MET A 1 -65.95 -8.56 12.22
CA MET A 1 -66.22 -7.11 12.37
C MET A 1 -65.72 -6.76 13.77
N THR A 2 -64.60 -6.08 14.01
CA THR A 2 -64.13 -4.79 13.49
C THR A 2 -62.62 -4.64 13.76
N SER A 3 -61.86 -4.14 12.78
CA SER A 3 -60.43 -3.79 12.90
C SER A 3 -60.25 -2.37 13.46
N PRO A 4 -59.22 -2.10 14.29
CA PRO A 4 -58.81 -0.74 14.65
C PRO A 4 -57.60 -0.30 13.82
N PHE A 5 -57.83 0.39 12.70
CA PHE A 5 -56.81 1.18 12.03
C PHE A 5 -57.20 2.66 12.11
N GLN A 6 -56.37 3.47 12.76
CA GLN A 6 -56.47 4.92 12.80
C GLN A 6 -55.27 5.50 12.02
N PRO A 7 -55.48 6.15 10.87
CA PRO A 7 -54.38 6.70 10.07
C PRO A 7 -54.03 8.11 10.54
N GLY A 8 -52.76 8.38 10.88
CA GLY A 8 -52.35 9.76 11.17
C GLY A 8 -51.02 10.05 11.87
N GLN A 9 -50.01 9.17 11.87
CA GLN A 9 -48.71 9.50 12.48
C GLN A 9 -47.58 9.40 11.46
N ASN A 10 -47.16 10.56 10.94
CA ASN A 10 -45.92 10.77 10.18
C ASN A 10 -44.75 10.99 11.16
N PRO A 11 -43.77 10.08 11.26
CA PRO A 11 -42.57 10.32 12.03
C PRO A 11 -41.49 10.95 11.14
N GLY A 12 -41.05 12.17 11.48
CA GLY A 12 -39.69 12.61 11.20
C GLY A 12 -39.52 13.77 10.23
N ALA A 13 -39.98 14.97 10.59
CA ALA A 13 -39.36 16.21 10.12
C ALA A 13 -37.96 16.37 10.77
N PRO A 14 -36.94 16.87 10.06
CA PRO A 14 -35.61 17.05 10.64
C PRO A 14 -35.60 18.24 11.61
N VAL A 15 -35.23 17.95 12.86
CA VAL A 15 -34.91 18.95 13.88
C VAL A 15 -33.58 19.63 13.54
N ALA A 16 -33.60 20.96 13.42
CA ALA A 16 -32.39 21.77 13.28
C ALA A 16 -31.67 21.83 14.64
N ALA A 17 -30.44 21.30 14.71
CA ALA A 17 -29.53 21.53 15.82
C ALA A 17 -28.06 21.36 15.38
N GLY A 18 -27.26 22.38 15.67
CA GLY A 18 -25.88 22.23 16.13
C GLY A 18 -24.80 21.90 15.09
N ALA A 19 -23.93 22.87 14.84
CA ALA A 19 -22.66 22.71 14.13
C ALA A 19 -21.72 21.67 14.80
N ALA A 20 -20.78 21.19 13.98
CA ALA A 20 -19.67 20.26 14.28
C ALA A 20 -20.00 18.76 14.20
N SER A 21 -19.94 18.22 12.99
CA SER A 21 -19.57 16.81 12.79
C SER A 21 -18.91 16.64 11.42
N GLY A 22 -17.58 16.47 11.44
CA GLY A 22 -16.84 15.95 10.29
C GLY A 22 -17.37 14.57 9.97
N ARG A 23 -18.24 14.49 8.95
CA ARG A 23 -18.78 13.23 8.44
C ARG A 23 -17.64 12.39 7.89
N GLY A 24 -17.11 11.50 8.72
CA GLY A 24 -16.49 10.28 8.26
C GLY A 24 -17.51 9.57 7.37
N ARG A 25 -17.33 9.66 6.05
CA ARG A 25 -18.00 8.76 5.11
C ARG A 25 -17.72 7.35 5.63
N PRO A 26 -18.73 6.49 5.84
CA PRO A 26 -18.45 5.08 6.10
C PRO A 26 -17.54 4.63 4.96
N VAL A 27 -16.36 4.13 5.31
CA VAL A 27 -15.43 3.54 4.35
C VAL A 27 -16.20 2.37 3.75
N GLY A 28 -16.85 2.63 2.60
CA GLY A 28 -17.55 1.60 1.85
C GLY A 28 -16.53 0.52 1.57
N LEU A 29 -16.85 -0.71 1.93
CA LEU A 29 -16.07 -1.87 1.51
C LEU A 29 -15.81 -1.71 0.01
N PRO A 30 -14.57 -1.90 -0.48
CA PRO A 30 -14.26 -1.81 -1.90
C PRO A 30 -15.18 -2.75 -2.69
N THR A 31 -16.25 -2.22 -3.25
CA THR A 31 -17.14 -2.98 -4.11
C THR A 31 -16.44 -3.18 -5.44
N PRO A 32 -16.45 -4.40 -6.01
CA PRO A 32 -15.90 -4.63 -7.33
C PRO A 32 -16.44 -3.58 -8.33
N PRO A 33 -15.56 -3.02 -9.18
CA PRO A 33 -15.98 -2.06 -10.18
C PRO A 33 -17.09 -2.68 -11.05
N LYS A 34 -18.14 -1.89 -11.28
CA LYS A 34 -19.28 -2.31 -12.10
C LYS A 34 -18.94 -2.05 -13.57
N GLY A 35 -19.30 -2.98 -14.45
CA GLY A 35 -19.08 -2.82 -15.88
C GLY A 35 -19.00 -4.16 -16.60
N TRP A 36 -19.06 -4.11 -17.93
CA TRP A 36 -18.93 -5.26 -18.80
C TRP A 36 -17.55 -5.25 -19.46
N PRO A 37 -16.82 -6.37 -19.46
CA PRO A 37 -15.51 -6.44 -20.09
C PRO A 37 -15.64 -6.28 -21.60
N ILE A 38 -14.99 -5.24 -22.13
CA ILE A 38 -14.94 -4.94 -23.57
C ILE A 38 -13.61 -5.39 -24.21
N GLY A 39 -12.60 -5.72 -23.39
CA GLY A 39 -11.32 -6.29 -23.81
C GLY A 39 -10.49 -6.79 -22.62
N SER A 40 -9.60 -7.74 -22.86
CA SER A 40 -8.70 -8.33 -21.86
C SER A 40 -7.28 -8.38 -22.41
N TYR A 41 -6.32 -7.88 -21.64
CA TYR A 41 -4.94 -7.72 -22.07
C TYR A 41 -3.95 -8.28 -21.02
N PRO A 42 -2.84 -8.91 -21.43
CA PRO A 42 -1.84 -9.46 -20.52
C PRO A 42 -1.07 -8.36 -19.75
N THR A 43 -0.90 -7.17 -20.32
CA THR A 43 -0.11 -6.09 -19.72
C THR A 43 -0.93 -4.82 -19.53
N TYR A 44 -0.58 -4.04 -18.52
CA TYR A 44 -1.19 -2.73 -18.30
C TYR A 44 -0.97 -1.78 -19.48
N ALA A 45 0.20 -1.86 -20.13
CA ALA A 45 0.53 -1.04 -21.28
C ALA A 45 -0.39 -1.31 -22.49
N GLU A 46 -0.76 -2.57 -22.73
CA GLU A 46 -1.72 -2.94 -23.77
C GLU A 46 -3.14 -2.49 -23.43
N ALA A 47 -3.57 -2.66 -22.18
CA ALA A 47 -4.84 -2.13 -21.71
C ALA A 47 -4.91 -0.61 -21.83
N GLN A 48 -3.82 0.10 -21.51
CA GLN A 48 -3.72 1.55 -21.68
C GLN A 48 -3.81 1.93 -23.16
N ARG A 49 -3.09 1.25 -24.05
CA ARG A 49 -3.18 1.48 -25.50
C ARG A 49 -4.60 1.28 -26.04
N ALA A 50 -5.33 0.31 -25.52
CA ALA A 50 -6.73 0.10 -25.88
C ALA A 50 -7.62 1.29 -25.44
N VAL A 51 -7.41 1.82 -24.23
CA VAL A 51 -8.12 3.01 -23.75
C VAL A 51 -7.75 4.26 -24.54
N ASP A 52 -6.47 4.43 -24.88
CA ASP A 52 -5.98 5.54 -25.71
C ASP A 52 -6.65 5.50 -27.09
N TYR A 53 -6.70 4.33 -27.73
CA TYR A 53 -7.41 4.15 -29.01
C TYR A 53 -8.91 4.45 -28.91
N LEU A 54 -9.58 4.04 -27.82
CA LEU A 54 -10.97 4.42 -27.58
C LEU A 54 -11.11 5.94 -27.47
N SER A 55 -10.19 6.63 -26.81
CA SER A 55 -10.17 8.10 -26.73
C SER A 55 -10.02 8.73 -28.11
N ASP A 56 -9.13 8.21 -28.95
CA ASP A 56 -8.90 8.71 -30.31
C ASP A 56 -10.14 8.57 -31.20
N GLN A 57 -10.98 7.57 -30.94
CA GLN A 57 -12.28 7.35 -31.59
C GLN A 57 -13.44 8.11 -30.92
N GLN A 58 -13.12 9.09 -30.07
CA GLN A 58 -14.09 9.91 -29.32
C GLN A 58 -15.08 9.08 -28.48
N PHE A 59 -14.65 7.91 -28.01
CA PHE A 59 -15.42 7.11 -27.07
C PHE A 59 -15.42 7.77 -25.68
N PRO A 60 -16.52 7.70 -24.89
CA PRO A 60 -16.57 8.26 -23.54
C PRO A 60 -15.69 7.46 -22.56
N VAL A 61 -14.38 7.69 -22.58
CA VAL A 61 -13.40 6.99 -21.72
C VAL A 61 -13.62 7.21 -20.22
N GLN A 62 -14.42 8.22 -19.84
CA GLN A 62 -14.85 8.44 -18.45
C GLN A 62 -15.72 7.28 -17.92
N GLN A 63 -16.28 6.47 -18.81
CA GLN A 63 -17.06 5.28 -18.49
C GLN A 63 -16.23 3.98 -18.58
N VAL A 64 -14.92 4.10 -18.83
CA VAL A 64 -14.01 2.97 -18.97
C VAL A 64 -13.18 2.81 -17.69
N THR A 65 -13.00 1.57 -17.25
CA THR A 65 -12.21 1.24 -16.07
C THR A 65 -11.25 0.08 -16.39
N ILE A 66 -9.95 0.27 -16.16
CA ILE A 66 -8.96 -0.81 -16.25
C ILE A 66 -8.93 -1.54 -14.90
N VAL A 67 -9.14 -2.85 -14.92
CA VAL A 67 -9.19 -3.69 -13.72
C VAL A 67 -8.14 -4.78 -13.84
N GLY A 68 -7.24 -4.85 -12.86
CA GLY A 68 -6.36 -6.00 -12.71
C GLY A 68 -7.16 -7.20 -12.21
N VAL A 69 -7.18 -8.26 -12.99
CA VAL A 69 -7.89 -9.51 -12.67
C VAL A 69 -6.88 -10.61 -12.37
N ASP A 70 -7.30 -11.59 -11.57
CA ASP A 70 -6.48 -12.69 -11.08
C ASP A 70 -5.22 -12.20 -10.38
N LEU A 71 -5.42 -11.50 -9.26
CA LEU A 71 -4.33 -10.96 -8.46
C LEU A 71 -3.49 -12.11 -7.91
N MET A 72 -2.25 -12.19 -8.38
CA MET A 72 -1.23 -13.13 -7.96
C MET A 72 -0.38 -12.47 -6.87
N GLN A 73 -0.30 -13.11 -5.70
CA GLN A 73 0.66 -12.73 -4.68
C GLN A 73 2.00 -13.37 -5.01
N VAL A 74 2.97 -12.54 -5.38
CA VAL A 74 4.33 -12.96 -5.69
C VAL A 74 5.22 -12.68 -4.49
N GLU A 75 5.81 -13.74 -3.94
CA GLU A 75 6.86 -13.63 -2.93
C GLU A 75 8.21 -13.59 -3.64
N ARG A 76 8.79 -12.40 -3.81
CA ARG A 76 10.12 -12.26 -4.43
C ARG A 76 11.20 -12.53 -3.39
N VAL A 77 11.99 -13.57 -3.59
CA VAL A 77 13.17 -13.89 -2.78
C VAL A 77 14.29 -12.90 -3.14
N THR A 78 14.59 -11.96 -2.24
CA THR A 78 15.58 -10.89 -2.48
C THR A 78 17.00 -11.30 -2.08
N GLY A 79 17.17 -12.32 -1.24
CA GLY A 79 18.47 -12.89 -0.91
C GLY A 79 18.50 -13.67 0.40
N ARG A 80 19.68 -14.22 0.70
CA ARG A 80 19.96 -14.88 1.99
C ARG A 80 20.15 -13.82 3.07
N LEU A 81 19.41 -13.97 4.16
CA LEU A 81 19.54 -13.09 5.31
C LEU A 81 20.83 -13.48 6.07
N SER A 82 21.89 -12.71 5.90
CA SER A 82 23.19 -12.99 6.52
C SER A 82 23.41 -12.15 7.78
N TRP A 83 23.67 -12.82 8.90
CA TRP A 83 24.05 -12.21 10.19
C TRP A 83 25.09 -11.09 10.08
N PRO A 84 26.16 -11.22 9.27
CA PRO A 84 27.18 -10.17 9.17
C PRO A 84 26.63 -8.84 8.62
N LYS A 85 25.63 -8.88 7.72
CA LYS A 85 25.07 -7.67 7.12
C LYS A 85 24.23 -6.87 8.11
N VAL A 86 23.47 -7.57 8.96
CA VAL A 86 22.59 -6.94 9.96
C VAL A 86 23.41 -6.41 11.14
N LEU A 87 24.32 -7.22 11.67
CA LEU A 87 25.22 -6.79 12.74
C LEU A 87 26.14 -5.66 12.27
N GLY A 88 26.61 -5.69 11.02
CA GLY A 88 27.40 -4.61 10.43
C GLY A 88 26.65 -3.26 10.41
N GLY A 89 25.36 -3.27 10.04
CA GLY A 89 24.51 -2.06 10.09
C GLY A 89 24.27 -1.56 11.52
N GLY A 90 24.07 -2.48 12.47
CA GLY A 90 23.92 -2.16 13.89
C GLY A 90 25.17 -1.55 14.52
N VAL A 91 26.35 -2.11 14.23
CA VAL A 91 27.65 -1.58 14.67
C VAL A 91 27.87 -0.18 14.13
N LEU A 92 27.62 0.05 12.85
CA LEU A 92 27.86 1.36 12.23
C LEU A 92 26.97 2.45 12.84
N THR A 93 25.68 2.15 13.01
CA THR A 93 24.70 3.08 13.59
C THR A 93 24.99 3.32 15.08
N GLY A 94 25.33 2.26 15.82
CA GLY A 94 25.71 2.33 17.23
C GLY A 94 27.02 3.07 17.46
N ALA A 95 28.03 2.84 16.62
CA ALA A 95 29.31 3.53 16.68
C ALA A 95 29.14 5.04 16.46
N TRP A 96 28.31 5.44 15.49
CA TRP A 96 28.00 6.84 15.23
C TRP A 96 27.33 7.50 16.44
N LEU A 97 26.30 6.87 17.00
CA LEU A 97 25.62 7.35 18.21
C LEU A 97 26.58 7.44 19.40
N GLY A 98 27.38 6.39 19.61
CA GLY A 98 28.37 6.32 20.68
C GLY A 98 29.46 7.38 20.57
N LEU A 99 29.94 7.64 19.35
CA LEU A 99 30.87 8.72 19.06
C LEU A 99 30.25 10.08 19.37
N PHE A 100 29.00 10.29 18.97
CA PHE A 100 28.27 11.53 19.26
C PHE A 100 28.10 11.77 20.76
N ILE A 101 27.64 10.77 21.51
CA ILE A 101 27.50 10.85 22.97
C ILE A 101 28.87 11.03 23.63
N GLY A 102 29.88 10.29 23.17
CA GLY A 102 31.26 10.38 23.67
C GLY A 102 31.89 11.76 23.44
N LEU A 103 31.60 12.40 22.31
CA LEU A 103 32.01 13.79 22.04
C LEU A 103 31.35 14.76 23.01
N ILE A 104 30.03 14.66 23.20
CA ILE A 104 29.30 15.52 24.15
C ILE A 104 29.87 15.36 25.56
N LEU A 105 30.01 14.13 26.06
CA LEU A 105 30.60 13.88 27.38
C LEU A 105 32.05 14.34 27.47
N GLY A 106 32.80 14.21 26.38
CA GLY A 106 34.18 14.66 26.27
C GLY A 106 34.34 16.17 26.46
N PHE A 107 33.37 16.98 25.99
CA PHE A 107 33.38 18.43 26.22
C PHE A 107 33.28 18.83 27.71
N PHE A 108 32.67 17.98 28.54
CA PHE A 108 32.52 18.21 29.99
C PHE A 108 33.52 17.40 30.83
N SER A 109 34.35 16.57 30.21
CA SER A 109 35.27 15.66 30.89
C SER A 109 36.69 16.23 30.97
N PRO A 110 37.41 16.06 32.10
CA PRO A 110 38.83 16.35 32.20
C PRO A 110 39.69 15.50 31.24
N ASN A 111 39.19 14.33 30.84
CA ASN A 111 39.83 13.47 29.84
C ASN A 111 38.83 13.18 28.71
N PRO A 112 38.89 13.95 27.60
CA PRO A 112 37.96 13.78 26.49
C PRO A 112 38.18 12.47 25.71
N TRP A 113 39.42 11.96 25.70
CA TRP A 113 39.78 10.76 24.95
C TRP A 113 39.15 9.50 25.58
N SER A 114 39.13 9.41 26.92
CA SER A 114 38.49 8.30 27.61
C SER A 114 36.96 8.31 27.45
N ALA A 115 36.34 9.49 27.46
CA ALA A 115 34.90 9.66 27.22
C ALA A 115 34.50 9.25 25.80
N LEU A 116 35.30 9.63 24.80
CA LEU A 116 35.14 9.23 23.40
C LEU A 116 35.20 7.72 23.20
N ILE A 117 36.24 7.06 23.73
CA ILE A 117 36.42 5.61 23.60
C ILE A 117 35.28 4.86 24.31
N THR A 118 34.93 5.29 25.52
CA THR A 118 33.84 4.68 26.30
C THR A 118 32.51 4.83 25.59
N GLY A 119 32.21 6.02 25.07
CA GLY A 119 31.01 6.29 24.28
C GLY A 119 30.94 5.43 23.03
N LEU A 120 32.04 5.30 22.29
CA LEU A 120 32.13 4.45 21.11
C LEU A 120 31.86 2.98 21.43
N ILE A 121 32.52 2.42 22.46
CA ILE A 121 32.33 1.02 22.87
C ILE A 121 30.89 0.78 23.32
N ALA A 122 30.36 1.66 24.17
CA ALA A 122 28.98 1.59 24.65
C ALA A 122 27.97 1.69 23.50
N GLY A 123 28.22 2.58 22.54
CA GLY A 123 27.38 2.75 21.35
C GLY A 123 27.41 1.54 20.43
N VAL A 124 28.57 0.93 20.19
CA VAL A 124 28.69 -0.32 19.43
C VAL A 124 27.93 -1.46 20.12
N PHE A 125 28.12 -1.64 21.43
CA PHE A 125 27.39 -2.66 22.20
C PHE A 125 25.88 -2.43 22.14
N PHE A 126 25.45 -1.19 22.33
CA PHE A 126 24.04 -0.82 22.25
C PHE A 126 23.45 -1.04 20.86
N GLY A 127 24.16 -0.64 19.80
CA GLY A 127 23.77 -0.85 18.40
C GLY A 127 23.70 -2.33 18.03
N LEU A 128 24.61 -3.16 18.55
CA LEU A 128 24.56 -4.61 18.41
C LEU A 128 23.32 -5.20 19.08
N ILE A 129 23.04 -4.86 20.34
CA ILE A 129 21.88 -5.39 21.08
C ILE A 129 20.58 -4.96 20.40
N THR A 130 20.44 -3.67 20.09
CA THR A 130 19.22 -3.10 19.51
C THR A 130 18.94 -3.57 18.08
N SER A 131 19.98 -3.92 17.30
CA SER A 131 19.80 -4.54 15.98
C SER A 131 19.58 -6.05 16.06
N ALA A 132 20.20 -6.73 17.04
CA ALA A 132 20.09 -8.18 17.21
C ALA A 132 18.70 -8.62 17.73
N ILE A 133 18.06 -7.85 18.60
CA ILE A 133 16.73 -8.19 19.16
C ILE A 133 15.63 -8.28 18.07
N PRO A 134 15.35 -7.23 17.28
CA PRO A 134 14.31 -7.30 16.24
C PRO A 134 14.68 -8.31 15.15
N TYR A 135 15.96 -8.47 14.87
CA TYR A 135 16.44 -9.52 13.96
C TYR A 135 16.18 -10.91 14.51
N ALA A 136 16.47 -11.19 15.78
CA ALA A 136 16.23 -12.48 16.41
C ALA A 136 14.72 -12.80 16.50
N MET A 137 13.88 -11.78 16.75
CA MET A 137 12.43 -11.91 16.71
C MET A 137 11.90 -12.20 15.30
N ALA A 138 12.51 -11.61 14.26
CA ALA A 138 12.19 -11.89 12.86
C ALA A 138 12.80 -13.21 12.35
N ARG A 139 13.88 -13.68 12.97
CA ARG A 139 14.61 -14.91 12.65
C ARG A 139 13.90 -16.12 13.25
N GLY A 140 12.71 -16.39 12.75
CA GLY A 140 11.87 -17.50 13.23
C GLY A 140 11.34 -18.43 12.15
N THR A 141 11.21 -18.00 10.89
CA THR A 141 10.41 -18.80 9.94
C THR A 141 10.93 -18.94 8.50
N ARG A 142 11.91 -18.16 8.00
CA ARG A 142 12.41 -18.32 6.62
C ARG A 142 13.89 -17.90 6.46
N ASP A 143 14.71 -18.76 5.85
CA ASP A 143 16.11 -18.48 5.47
C ASP A 143 16.25 -17.50 4.28
N PHE A 144 15.19 -16.74 4.00
CA PHE A 144 15.05 -15.88 2.84
C PHE A 144 14.42 -14.56 3.27
N SER A 145 15.04 -13.45 2.89
CA SER A 145 14.33 -12.17 2.87
C SER A 145 13.39 -12.20 1.67
N SER A 146 12.11 -11.96 1.91
CA SER A 146 11.12 -11.87 0.84
C SER A 146 10.35 -10.58 0.94
N THR A 147 10.05 -10.01 -0.22
CA THR A 147 9.11 -8.89 -0.36
C THR A 147 7.84 -9.43 -1.00
N MET A 148 6.72 -9.25 -0.30
CA MET A 148 5.39 -9.54 -0.84
C MET A 148 5.00 -8.46 -1.84
N GLN A 149 4.68 -8.88 -3.07
CA GLN A 149 4.18 -8.00 -4.12
C GLN A 149 2.88 -8.59 -4.67
N LEU A 150 1.88 -7.74 -4.88
CA LEU A 150 0.65 -8.12 -5.57
C LEU A 150 0.79 -7.74 -7.06
N VAL A 151 0.51 -8.68 -7.96
CA VAL A 151 0.61 -8.48 -9.41
C VAL A 151 -0.69 -8.99 -10.04
N ALA A 152 -1.25 -8.28 -11.03
CA ALA A 152 -2.41 -8.79 -11.77
C ALA A 152 -1.97 -9.80 -12.83
N GLY A 153 -2.68 -10.92 -12.96
CA GLY A 153 -2.43 -11.90 -14.02
C GLY A 153 -2.85 -11.40 -15.41
N ARG A 154 -3.89 -10.56 -15.46
CA ARG A 154 -4.30 -9.83 -16.66
C ARG A 154 -5.00 -8.50 -16.30
N TYR A 155 -5.26 -7.69 -17.31
CA TYR A 155 -5.94 -6.40 -17.21
C TYR A 155 -7.18 -6.40 -18.10
N ASP A 156 -8.36 -6.37 -17.48
CA ASP A 156 -9.63 -6.27 -18.18
C ASP A 156 -10.05 -4.80 -18.27
N VAL A 157 -10.45 -4.36 -19.46
CA VAL A 157 -11.02 -3.04 -19.70
C VAL A 157 -12.54 -3.18 -19.61
N LEU A 158 -13.12 -2.60 -18.57
CA LEU A 158 -14.57 -2.60 -18.33
C LEU A 158 -15.20 -1.30 -18.84
N CYS A 159 -16.43 -1.39 -19.32
CA CYS A 159 -17.25 -0.23 -19.70
C CYS A 159 -18.63 -0.31 -19.05
N ASP A 160 -19.29 0.84 -18.85
CA ASP A 160 -20.72 0.90 -18.51
C ASP A 160 -21.55 0.10 -19.55
N PRO A 161 -22.54 -0.72 -19.11
CA PRO A 161 -23.40 -1.50 -20.00
C PRO A 161 -23.98 -0.72 -21.19
N GLN A 162 -24.27 0.57 -21.01
CA GLN A 162 -24.89 1.40 -22.07
C GLN A 162 -24.03 1.52 -23.33
N ASN A 163 -22.70 1.50 -23.19
CA ASN A 163 -21.75 1.72 -24.28
C ASN A 163 -20.81 0.52 -24.50
N ALA A 164 -21.02 -0.59 -23.79
CA ALA A 164 -20.13 -1.75 -23.83
C ALA A 164 -20.05 -2.41 -25.22
N GLU A 165 -21.17 -2.52 -25.95
CA GLU A 165 -21.19 -3.07 -27.31
C GLU A 165 -20.34 -2.22 -28.26
N LYS A 166 -20.56 -0.90 -28.27
CA LYS A 166 -19.80 0.04 -29.10
C LYS A 166 -18.31 0.00 -28.75
N GLY A 167 -17.96 -0.06 -27.47
CA GLY A 167 -16.57 -0.16 -27.02
C GLY A 167 -15.90 -1.43 -27.53
N ARG A 168 -16.60 -2.57 -27.44
CA ARG A 168 -16.12 -3.87 -27.94
C ARG A 168 -15.96 -3.85 -29.47
N ASP A 169 -16.89 -3.26 -30.20
CA ASP A 169 -16.80 -3.13 -31.67
C ASP A 169 -15.60 -2.28 -32.10
N LEU A 170 -15.33 -1.17 -31.40
CA LEU A 170 -14.17 -0.33 -31.66
C LEU A 170 -12.87 -1.08 -31.38
N LEU A 171 -12.76 -1.74 -30.22
CA LEU A 171 -11.57 -2.54 -29.87
C LEU A 171 -11.38 -3.74 -30.81
N GLY A 172 -12.46 -4.32 -31.36
CA GLY A 172 -12.40 -5.35 -32.39
C GLY A 172 -11.74 -4.88 -33.70
N ARG A 173 -11.78 -3.57 -34.01
CA ARG A 173 -11.10 -2.99 -35.18
C ARG A 173 -9.62 -2.69 -34.94
N LEU A 174 -9.24 -2.52 -33.68
CA LEU A 174 -7.84 -2.29 -33.28
C LEU A 174 -7.00 -3.58 -33.36
N ALA A 175 -7.66 -4.75 -33.28
CA ALA A 175 -7.08 -6.09 -33.12
C ALA A 175 -5.57 -6.18 -33.39
N ILE A 176 -4.81 -6.12 -32.29
CA ILE A 176 -3.38 -6.40 -32.13
C ILE A 176 -3.23 -7.89 -31.85
#